data_AF-A0AA50SN78-F1
#
_entry.id   AF-A0AA50SN78-F1
#
_cell.length_a   1.000
_cell.length_b   1.000
_cell.length_c   1.000
_cell.angle_alpha   90.00
_cell.angle_beta   90.00
_cell.angle_gamma   90.00
#
_symmetry.space_group_name_H-M   'P 1'
#
loop_
_entity.id
_entity.type
_entity.pdbx_description
1 polymer ?
#
loop_
_entity_poly.entity_id
_entity_poly.type
_entity_poly.pdbx_seq_one_letter_code
_entity_poly.pdbx_strand_id
1 'polypeptide(L)' 'LGLNMKQIVANQKVKIPDGLTVHVKSRLVTVKGPRGILKRNFKHLAVDIRMMNPRLLKVEKWFGSKKELAAVRT' A
#
# COMPACT_ATOMS: atom_id res chain seq x y z
N LEU A 1 -17.29 -22.46 20.77
CA LEU A 1 -16.41 -21.30 20.47
C LEU A 1 -15.61 -21.61 19.22
N GLY A 2 -15.96 -21.01 18.08
CA GLY A 2 -15.23 -21.23 16.83
C GLY A 2 -13.95 -20.41 16.79
N LEU A 3 -12.81 -21.02 16.46
CA LEU A 3 -11.56 -20.31 16.20
C LEU A 3 -11.76 -19.37 15.02
N ASN A 4 -11.78 -18.06 15.26
CA ASN A 4 -11.88 -17.06 14.19
C ASN A 4 -10.49 -16.84 13.58
N MET A 5 -10.23 -17.45 12.42
CA MET A 5 -8.96 -17.34 11.71
C MET A 5 -8.71 -15.89 11.27
N LYS A 6 -7.69 -15.25 11.86
CA LYS A 6 -7.20 -13.95 11.41
C LYS A 6 -5.88 -14.13 10.67
N GLN A 7 -5.86 -13.71 9.41
CA GLN A 7 -4.60 -13.64 8.67
C GLN A 7 -3.68 -12.61 9.36
N ILE A 8 -2.47 -13.03 9.69
CA ILE A 8 -1.50 -12.20 10.43
C ILE A 8 -1.16 -10.96 9.61
N VAL A 9 -0.85 -11.15 8.32
CA VAL A 9 -0.54 -10.06 7.39
C VAL A 9 -1.04 -10.39 5.99
N ALA A 10 -1.74 -9.44 5.36
CA ALA A 10 -1.89 -9.40 3.91
C ALA A 10 -0.97 -8.30 3.37
N ASN A 11 -0.21 -8.61 2.32
CA ASN A 11 0.66 -7.64 1.69
C ASN A 11 0.69 -7.78 0.18
N GLN A 12 1.04 -6.68 -0.49
CA GLN A 12 1.31 -6.64 -1.91
C GLN A 12 2.53 -5.76 -2.17
N LYS A 13 3.34 -6.18 -3.16
CA LYS A 13 4.48 -5.42 -3.65
C LYS A 13 4.16 -4.82 -5.01
N VAL A 14 4.48 -3.55 -5.19
CA VAL A 14 4.32 -2.81 -6.44
C VAL A 14 5.71 -2.43 -6.93
N LYS A 15 6.09 -2.95 -8.10
CA LYS A 15 7.33 -2.55 -8.78
C LYS A 15 7.11 -1.21 -9.45
N ILE A 16 8.08 -0.32 -9.33
CA ILE A 16 8.04 1.01 -9.94
C ILE A 16 8.83 0.96 -11.26
N PRO A 17 8.19 1.24 -12.40
CA PRO A 17 8.86 1.35 -13.69
C PRO A 17 9.92 2.45 -13.73
N ASP A 18 10.84 2.35 -14.69
CA ASP A 18 11.84 3.39 -14.92
C ASP A 18 11.19 4.71 -15.39
N GLY A 19 11.84 5.83 -15.08
CA GLY A 19 11.31 7.16 -15.34
C GLY A 19 10.19 7.61 -14.41
N LEU A 20 9.83 6.80 -13.39
CA LEU A 20 8.89 7.16 -12.34
C LEU A 20 9.58 7.29 -10.98
N THR A 21 9.14 8.28 -10.20
CA THR A 21 9.55 8.44 -8.79
C THR A 21 8.31 8.39 -7.91
N VAL A 22 8.34 7.54 -6.89
CA VAL A 22 7.25 7.40 -5.92
C VAL A 22 7.73 7.83 -4.54
N HIS A 23 6.91 8.64 -3.87
CA HIS A 23 7.14 9.03 -2.48
C HIS A 23 5.89 8.74 -1.64
N VAL A 24 6.11 8.26 -0.42
CA VAL A 24 5.03 7.95 0.53
C VAL A 24 5.32 8.65 1.84
N LYS A 25 4.37 9.48 2.31
CA LYS A 25 4.43 10.13 3.61
C LYS A 25 3.07 10.11 4.27
N SER A 26 2.95 9.52 5.46
CA SER A 26 1.70 9.47 6.22
C SER A 26 0.49 8.97 5.40
N ARG A 27 0.68 7.88 4.63
CA ARG A 27 -0.32 7.29 3.71
C ARG A 27 -0.78 8.20 2.56
N LEU A 28 -0.08 9.31 2.30
CA LEU A 28 -0.19 10.08 1.07
C LEU A 28 0.85 9.57 0.08
N VAL A 29 0.39 9.00 -1.03
CA VAL A 29 1.25 8.52 -2.11
C VAL A 29 1.32 9.58 -3.19
N THR A 30 2.53 9.96 -3.58
CA THR A 30 2.81 10.86 -4.71
C THR A 30 3.62 10.11 -5.75
N VAL A 31 3.14 10.09 -6.99
CA VAL A 31 3.84 9.50 -8.14
C VAL A 31 4.18 10.62 -9.10
N LYS A 32 5.45 10.76 -9.46
CA LYS A 32 5.95 11.73 -10.44
C LYS A 32 6.47 10.98 -11.65
N GLY A 33 6.16 11.48 -12.84
CA GLY A 33 6.63 10.94 -14.10
C GLY A 33 6.60 11.97 -15.23
N PRO A 34 6.94 11.58 -16.46
CA PRO A 34 7.00 12.49 -17.61
C PRO A 34 5.66 13.14 -17.95
N ARG A 35 4.54 12.51 -17.58
CA ARG A 35 3.18 13.01 -17.80
C ARG A 35 2.64 13.87 -16.65
N GLY A 36 3.47 14.20 -15.66
CA GLY A 36 3.09 15.02 -14.51
C GLY A 36 3.07 14.26 -13.19
N ILE A 37 2.21 14.71 -12.27
CA ILE A 37 2.22 14.28 -10.86
C ILE A 37 0.82 13.81 -10.46
N LEU A 38 0.75 12.60 -9.91
CA LEU A 38 -0.45 12.05 -9.27
C LEU A 38 -0.27 12.05 -7.75
N LYS A 39 -1.33 12.41 -7.02
CA LYS A 39 -1.39 12.35 -5.56
C LYS A 39 -2.65 11.61 -5.12
N ARG A 40 -2.50 10.62 -4.24
CA ARG A 40 -3.63 9.88 -3.66
C ARG A 40 -3.47 9.70 -2.16
N ASN A 41 -4.54 10.03 -1.43
CA ASN A 41 -4.59 9.96 0.02
C ASN A 41 -5.30 8.69 0.50
N PHE A 42 -4.59 7.85 1.25
CA PHE A 42 -5.11 6.60 1.83
C PHE A 42 -5.30 6.68 3.35
N LYS A 43 -5.33 7.88 3.96
CA LYS A 43 -5.49 8.06 5.42
C LYS A 43 -6.78 7.45 5.99
N HIS A 44 -7.81 7.27 5.16
CA HIS A 44 -9.07 6.62 5.53
C HIS A 44 -8.91 5.10 5.74
N LEU A 45 -7.85 4.49 5.21
CA LEU A 45 -7.54 3.07 5.39
C LEU A 45 -6.45 2.91 6.45
N ALA A 46 -6.67 2.01 7.39
CA ALA A 46 -5.67 1.59 8.37
C ALA A 46 -4.71 0.55 7.74
N VAL A 47 -3.93 0.97 6.76
CA VAL A 47 -2.90 0.18 6.05
C VAL A 47 -1.52 0.82 6.22
N ASP A 48 -0.47 0.00 6.20
CA ASP A 48 0.90 0.47 6.12
C ASP A 48 1.33 0.51 4.64
N ILE A 49 1.92 1.63 4.22
CA ILE A 49 2.43 1.84 2.87
C ILE A 49 3.85 2.40 3.02
N ARG A 50 4.83 1.66 2.50
CA ARG A 50 6.24 2.04 2.60
C ARG A 50 7.04 1.69 1.36
N MET A 51 8.03 2.51 1.07
CA MET A 51 9.07 2.19 0.09
C MET A 51 10.03 1.18 0.72
N MET A 52 10.16 0.00 0.12
CA MET A 52 11.19 -0.98 0.51
C MET A 52 12.55 -0.61 -0.07
N ASN A 53 12.54 -0.04 -1.27
CA ASN A 53 13.68 0.56 -1.97
C ASN A 53 13.12 1.52 -3.04
N PRO A 54 13.96 2.26 -3.79
CA PRO A 54 13.48 3.24 -4.78
C PRO A 54 12.58 2.66 -5.88
N ARG A 55 12.65 1.35 -6.16
CA ARG A 55 11.86 0.68 -7.21
C ARG A 55 10.82 -0.31 -6.71
N LEU A 56 10.58 -0.38 -5.40
CA LEU A 56 9.66 -1.34 -4.80
C LEU A 56 8.89 -0.73 -3.63
N LEU A 57 7.58 -0.60 -3.79
CA LEU A 57 6.66 -0.18 -2.75
C LEU A 57 5.94 -1.41 -2.18
N LYS A 58 5.74 -1.43 -0.87
CA LYS A 58 4.96 -2.47 -0.18
C LYS A 58 3.75 -1.84 0.50
N VAL A 59 2.59 -2.46 0.30
CA VAL A 59 1.35 -2.18 1.04
C VAL A 59 1.07 -3.38 1.93
N GLU A 60 0.76 -3.16 3.20
CA GLU A 60 0.42 -4.25 4.12
C GLU A 60 -0.67 -3.89 5.14
N LYS A 61 -1.44 -4.90 5.54
CA LYS A 61 -2.43 -4.83 6.60
C LYS A 61 -2.19 -5.97 7.58
N TRP A 62 -2.03 -5.62 8.84
CA TRP A 62 -1.90 -6.56 9.94
C TRP A 62 -3.26 -6.84 10.56
N PHE A 63 -3.53 -8.12 10.84
CA PHE A 63 -4.73 -8.60 11.55
C PHE A 63 -6.06 -8.04 11.04
N GLY A 64 -6.16 -7.78 9.73
CA GLY A 64 -7.36 -7.19 9.12
C GLY A 64 -8.52 -8.19 9.02
N SER A 65 -9.74 -7.67 9.08
CA SER A 65 -10.95 -8.37 8.63
C SER A 65 -10.90 -8.63 7.13
N LYS A 66 -11.71 -9.59 6.62
CA LYS A 66 -11.75 -9.90 5.17
C LYS A 66 -11.93 -8.65 4.28
N LYS A 67 -12.77 -7.69 4.71
CA LYS A 67 -13.00 -6.43 4.00
C LYS A 67 -11.77 -5.53 4.00
N GLU A 68 -11.05 -5.45 5.12
CA GLU A 68 -9.83 -4.64 5.22
C GLU A 68 -8.65 -5.26 4.45
N LEU A 69 -8.53 -6.59 4.46
CA LEU A 69 -7.48 -7.28 3.70
C LEU A 69 -7.66 -7.06 2.18
N ALA A 70 -8.90 -7.01 1.70
CA ALA A 70 -9.19 -6.73 0.29
C ALA A 70 -8.69 -5.34 -0.16
N ALA A 71 -8.64 -4.36 0.76
CA ALA A 71 -8.17 -3.01 0.46
C ALA A 71 -6.66 -2.95 0.14
N VAL A 72 -5.88 -3.98 0.49
CA VAL A 72 -4.45 -4.08 0.09
C VAL A 72 -4.29 -4.21 -1.42
N ARG A 73 -5.30 -4.79 -2.12
CA ARG A 73 -5.27 -5.05 -3.56
C ARG A 73 -5.82 -3.91 -4.42
N THR A 74 -6.65 -3.06 -3.83
CA THR A 74 -7.40 -2.01 -4.56
C THR A 74 -6.53 -0.78 -4.78
#